data_AF-A0A9P9Q5I2-F1
#
_entry.id   AF-A0A9P9Q5I2-F1
#
_cell.length_a   1.000
_cell.length_b   1.000
_cell.length_c   1.000
_cell.angle_alpha   90.00
_cell.angle_beta   90.00
_cell.angle_gamma   90.00
#
_symmetry.space_group_name_H-M   'P 1'
#
loop_
_entity.id
_entity.type
_entity.pdbx_description
1 polymer ?
#
loop_
_entity_poly.entity_id
_entity_poly.type
_entity_poly.pdbx_seq_one_letter_code
_entity_poly.pdbx_strand_id
1 'polypeptide(L)'
;MQSNRALSSSNKKNLLICLDAFDTLFTPKEPISVTYAQSAFRHGLPTSGEENANKIMKSFKSAFKGEAQRNPNYGRSSGMGAERWWSNVINHTFQPFIEPKEKVPRALITELYHKFATKEAYCLYPDVKDFFSELRKYRKSRPTKLIQWPYEKIIVGIITNSDNRVPGILQSFGLEVAPRHVGTTTKTDADCDTEKDIEFVVMSYDVGHEKPDCRIFDAATQERAETWRLREALRGR
;
A
#
# COMPACT_ATOMS: atom_id res chain seq x y z
N MET A 1 5.63 -60.62 -11.59
CA MET A 1 4.57 -59.59 -11.48
C MET A 1 5.20 -58.34 -10.93
N GLN A 2 5.53 -57.38 -11.79
CA GLN A 2 6.03 -56.06 -11.38
C GLN A 2 4.87 -55.10 -11.12
N SER A 3 5.12 -54.19 -10.18
CA SER A 3 4.54 -52.84 -10.07
C SER A 3 3.10 -52.72 -9.58
N ASN A 4 2.96 -52.36 -8.31
CA ASN A 4 2.18 -51.17 -7.97
C ASN A 4 3.13 -50.15 -7.32
N ARG A 5 3.74 -49.32 -8.18
CA ARG A 5 4.39 -48.07 -7.76
C ARG A 5 3.34 -47.24 -7.01
N ALA A 6 3.69 -46.81 -5.81
CA ALA A 6 2.99 -45.74 -5.10
C ALA A 6 2.67 -44.60 -6.09
N LEU A 7 1.41 -44.15 -6.11
CA LEU A 7 1.00 -42.93 -6.80
C LEU A 7 2.02 -41.84 -6.47
N SER A 8 2.71 -41.35 -7.51
CA SER A 8 3.81 -40.40 -7.39
C SER A 8 3.41 -39.25 -6.47
N SER A 9 4.28 -38.89 -5.53
CA SER A 9 4.19 -37.63 -4.79
C SER A 9 3.98 -36.49 -5.79
N SER A 10 2.75 -36.00 -5.94
CA SER A 10 2.51 -34.86 -6.81
C SER A 10 3.33 -33.70 -6.25
N ASN A 11 4.19 -33.13 -7.08
CA ASN A 11 5.06 -32.03 -6.69
C ASN A 11 4.15 -30.79 -6.49
N LYS A 12 3.53 -30.68 -5.32
CA LYS A 12 2.56 -29.61 -5.03
C LYS A 12 3.30 -28.28 -5.12
N LYS A 13 2.76 -27.37 -5.94
CA LYS A 13 3.37 -26.04 -6.14
C LYS A 13 3.00 -25.13 -4.97
N ASN A 14 3.83 -24.13 -4.70
CA ASN A 14 3.46 -23.01 -3.82
C ASN A 14 3.02 -21.83 -4.69
N LEU A 15 2.17 -20.97 -4.15
CA LEU A 15 1.69 -19.76 -4.82
C LEU A 15 2.17 -18.51 -4.07
N LEU A 16 2.78 -17.58 -4.79
CA LEU A 16 2.97 -16.21 -4.37
C LEU A 16 2.03 -15.32 -5.19
N ILE A 17 1.18 -14.56 -4.53
CA ILE A 17 0.34 -13.54 -5.15
C ILE A 17 0.89 -12.18 -4.72
N CYS A 18 1.26 -11.35 -5.69
CA CYS A 18 1.64 -9.96 -5.44
C CYS A 18 0.66 -9.04 -6.15
N LEU A 19 0.02 -8.14 -5.40
CA LEU A 19 -0.97 -7.20 -5.92
C LEU A 19 -0.42 -5.78 -5.88
N ASP A 20 -0.85 -4.94 -6.83
CA ASP A 20 -0.76 -3.49 -6.60
C ASP A 20 -1.81 -3.04 -5.57
N ALA A 21 -1.62 -1.85 -5.00
CA ALA A 21 -2.53 -1.29 -4.00
C ALA A 21 -3.51 -0.29 -4.64
N PHE A 22 -3.00 0.82 -5.16
CA PHE A 22 -3.81 1.89 -5.74
C PHE A 22 -4.43 1.47 -7.07
N ASP A 23 -5.72 1.78 -7.28
CA ASP A 23 -6.53 1.34 -8.43
C ASP A 23 -6.50 -0.18 -8.69
N THR A 24 -6.30 -0.96 -7.62
CA THR A 24 -6.41 -2.43 -7.64
C THR A 24 -7.13 -2.91 -6.38
N LEU A 25 -6.68 -2.49 -5.20
CA LEU A 25 -7.35 -2.79 -3.92
C LEU A 25 -8.21 -1.62 -3.45
N PHE A 26 -7.74 -0.39 -3.63
CA PHE A 26 -8.48 0.81 -3.25
C PHE A 26 -8.31 1.93 -4.26
N THR A 27 -9.29 2.83 -4.29
CA THR A 27 -9.32 4.01 -5.15
C THR A 27 -9.89 5.20 -4.37
N PRO A 28 -9.61 6.47 -4.76
CA PRO A 28 -10.20 7.63 -4.11
C PRO A 28 -11.74 7.59 -4.14
N LYS A 29 -12.40 7.97 -3.03
CA LYS A 29 -13.88 8.04 -2.96
C LYS A 29 -14.47 9.10 -3.88
N GLU A 30 -13.69 10.15 -4.10
CA GLU A 30 -14.02 11.30 -4.92
C GLU A 30 -12.72 11.80 -5.59
N PRO A 31 -12.80 12.65 -6.61
CA PRO A 31 -11.61 13.22 -7.21
C PRO A 31 -10.75 13.96 -6.17
N ILE A 32 -9.43 13.72 -6.18
CA ILE A 32 -8.48 14.30 -5.21
C ILE A 32 -8.64 15.82 -5.07
N SER A 33 -8.88 16.52 -6.19
CA SER A 33 -9.11 17.96 -6.19
C SER A 33 -10.33 18.41 -5.41
N VAL A 34 -11.40 17.62 -5.42
CA VAL A 34 -12.63 17.92 -4.68
C VAL A 34 -12.35 17.81 -3.18
N THR A 35 -11.68 16.74 -2.74
CA THR A 35 -11.27 16.60 -1.34
C THR A 35 -10.35 17.74 -0.89
N TYR A 36 -9.39 18.14 -1.74
CA TYR A 36 -8.51 19.28 -1.47
C TYR A 36 -9.29 20.60 -1.36
N ALA A 37 -10.20 20.87 -2.29
CA ALA A 37 -11.02 22.08 -2.31
C ALA A 37 -11.92 22.19 -1.07
N GLN A 38 -12.57 21.09 -0.69
CA GLN A 38 -13.41 21.03 0.51
C GLN A 38 -12.60 21.24 1.79
N SER A 39 -11.42 20.61 1.90
CA SER A 39 -10.56 20.75 3.07
C SER A 39 -10.04 22.18 3.18
N ALA A 40 -9.56 22.76 2.08
CA ALA A 40 -9.11 24.15 2.05
C ALA A 40 -10.21 25.14 2.44
N PHE A 41 -11.44 24.92 1.99
CA PHE A 41 -12.59 25.72 2.37
C PHE A 41 -12.89 25.66 3.88
N ARG A 42 -12.79 24.48 4.49
CA ARG A 42 -12.93 24.32 5.96
C ARG A 42 -11.87 25.09 6.74
N HIS A 43 -10.69 25.31 6.15
CA HIS A 43 -9.58 26.07 6.74
C HIS A 43 -9.55 27.54 6.30
N GLY A 44 -10.65 28.06 5.75
CA GLY A 44 -10.81 29.48 5.47
C GLY A 44 -10.28 29.96 4.11
N LEU A 45 -9.85 29.05 3.22
CA LEU A 45 -9.48 29.43 1.86
C LEU A 45 -10.74 29.55 0.97
N PRO A 46 -10.79 30.52 0.04
CA PRO A 46 -11.96 30.75 -0.82
C PRO A 46 -12.03 29.74 -1.99
N THR A 47 -12.03 28.44 -1.68
CA THR A 47 -11.87 27.35 -2.65
C THR A 47 -13.15 26.52 -2.88
N SER A 48 -14.33 27.07 -2.60
CA SER A 48 -15.60 26.36 -2.84
C SER A 48 -15.93 26.26 -4.34
N GLY A 49 -16.61 25.17 -4.75
CA GLY A 49 -17.10 24.98 -6.12
C GLY A 49 -16.15 24.24 -7.07
N GLU A 50 -16.70 23.81 -8.22
CA GLU A 50 -16.02 22.94 -9.19
C GLU A 50 -14.87 23.63 -9.94
N GLU A 51 -15.03 24.91 -10.27
CA GLU A 51 -13.98 25.70 -10.93
C GLU A 51 -12.71 25.76 -10.07
N ASN A 52 -12.87 25.92 -8.76
CA ASN A 52 -11.77 25.91 -7.81
C ASN A 52 -11.12 24.53 -7.70
N ALA A 53 -11.88 23.44 -7.74
CA ALA A 53 -11.32 22.09 -7.79
C ALA A 53 -10.42 21.88 -9.04
N ASN A 54 -10.83 22.37 -10.20
CA ASN A 54 -10.01 22.29 -11.43
C ASN A 54 -8.71 23.11 -11.34
N LYS A 55 -8.78 24.34 -10.80
CA LYS A 55 -7.59 25.17 -10.54
C LYS A 55 -6.65 24.49 -9.55
N ILE A 56 -7.19 23.94 -8.46
CA ILE A 56 -6.42 23.19 -7.46
C ILE A 56 -5.76 21.97 -8.08
N MET A 57 -6.45 21.21 -8.94
CA MET A 57 -5.85 20.06 -9.64
C MET A 57 -4.66 20.50 -10.50
N LYS A 58 -4.79 21.61 -11.23
CA LYS A 58 -3.69 22.14 -12.05
C LYS A 58 -2.49 22.54 -11.17
N SER A 59 -2.76 23.22 -10.06
CA SER A 59 -1.72 23.60 -9.09
C SER A 59 -1.05 22.38 -8.46
N PHE A 60 -1.85 21.39 -8.03
CA PHE A 60 -1.38 20.13 -7.47
C PHE A 60 -0.46 19.39 -8.43
N LYS A 61 -0.84 19.24 -9.71
CA LYS A 61 -0.01 18.58 -10.72
C LYS A 61 1.34 19.29 -10.88
N SER A 62 1.35 20.63 -10.86
CA SER A 62 2.58 21.42 -10.92
C SER A 62 3.45 21.22 -9.67
N ALA A 63 2.86 21.34 -8.48
CA ALA A 63 3.51 21.14 -7.20
C ALA A 63 4.10 19.72 -7.06
N PHE A 64 3.32 18.70 -7.39
CA PHE A 64 3.75 17.30 -7.39
C PHE A 64 4.92 17.08 -8.34
N LYS A 65 4.82 17.55 -9.60
CA LYS A 65 5.89 17.40 -10.58
C LYS A 65 7.17 18.08 -10.12
N GLY A 66 7.07 19.31 -9.60
CA GLY A 66 8.21 20.06 -9.09
C GLY A 66 8.87 19.39 -7.89
N GLU A 67 8.08 18.84 -6.97
CA GLU A 67 8.59 18.13 -5.80
C GLU A 67 9.20 16.77 -6.18
N ALA A 68 8.59 16.02 -7.09
CA ALA A 68 9.12 14.76 -7.60
C ALA A 68 10.45 14.94 -8.36
N GLN A 69 10.61 16.06 -9.08
CA GLN A 69 11.86 16.37 -9.76
C GLN A 69 12.98 16.75 -8.79
N ARG A 70 12.67 17.56 -7.75
CA ARG A 70 13.67 18.02 -6.77
C ARG A 70 14.02 16.95 -5.74
N ASN A 71 13.03 16.18 -5.32
CA ASN A 71 13.11 15.17 -4.28
C ASN A 71 12.46 13.87 -4.77
N PRO A 72 13.12 13.11 -5.66
CA PRO A 72 12.57 11.85 -6.19
C PRO A 72 12.24 10.84 -5.09
N ASN A 73 11.31 9.92 -5.40
CA ASN A 73 10.88 8.84 -4.50
C ASN A 73 10.57 9.34 -3.09
N TYR A 74 9.68 10.33 -3.00
CA TYR A 74 9.22 10.94 -1.75
C TYR A 74 10.34 11.49 -0.85
N GLY A 75 11.44 11.94 -1.48
CA GLY A 75 12.60 12.50 -0.78
C GLY A 75 13.38 11.48 0.05
N ARG A 76 13.30 10.19 -0.30
CA ARG A 76 13.98 9.14 0.46
C ARG A 76 15.50 9.30 0.50
N SER A 77 16.12 9.58 -0.64
CA SER A 77 17.60 9.68 -0.74
C SER A 77 18.18 10.84 0.08
N SER A 78 17.38 11.88 0.35
CA SER A 78 17.77 13.03 1.16
C SER A 78 17.34 12.93 2.63
N GLY A 79 16.72 11.83 3.04
CA GLY A 79 16.21 11.66 4.41
C GLY A 79 15.03 12.58 4.74
N MET A 80 14.37 13.17 3.74
CA MET A 80 13.26 14.12 3.93
C MET A 80 12.04 13.47 4.60
N GLY A 81 11.75 12.22 4.21
CA GLY A 81 10.56 11.50 4.61
C GLY A 81 9.30 11.93 3.85
N ALA A 82 8.40 10.97 3.66
CA ALA A 82 7.17 11.17 2.90
C ALA A 82 6.25 12.26 3.49
N GLU A 83 6.23 12.43 4.82
CA GLU A 83 5.41 13.47 5.48
C GLU A 83 5.82 14.88 5.05
N ARG A 84 7.11 15.19 5.11
CA ARG A 84 7.62 16.49 4.68
C ARG A 84 7.48 16.67 3.17
N TRP A 85 7.72 15.61 2.41
CA TRP A 85 7.55 15.62 0.95
C TRP A 85 6.11 15.99 0.55
N TRP A 86 5.11 15.32 1.12
CA TRP A 86 3.70 15.63 0.88
C TRP A 86 3.28 16.99 1.45
N SER A 87 3.84 17.39 2.59
CA SER A 87 3.63 18.73 3.13
C SER A 87 4.11 19.82 2.16
N ASN A 88 5.25 19.61 1.49
CA ASN A 88 5.73 20.52 0.45
C ASN A 88 4.76 20.57 -0.73
N VAL A 89 4.28 19.42 -1.21
CA VAL A 89 3.30 19.36 -2.31
C VAL A 89 2.02 20.12 -1.95
N ILE A 90 1.47 19.89 -0.75
CA ILE A 90 0.25 20.55 -0.29
C ILE A 90 0.47 22.07 -0.17
N ASN A 91 1.59 22.51 0.42
CA ASN A 91 1.94 23.93 0.51
C ASN A 91 1.98 24.59 -0.88
N HIS A 92 2.76 24.03 -1.81
CA HIS A 92 2.89 24.59 -3.15
C HIS A 92 1.57 24.52 -3.95
N THR A 93 0.69 23.55 -3.64
CA THR A 93 -0.64 23.46 -4.26
C THR A 93 -1.50 24.67 -3.90
N PHE A 94 -1.49 25.10 -2.65
CA PHE A 94 -2.36 26.18 -2.17
C PHE A 94 -1.72 27.57 -2.21
N GLN A 95 -0.41 27.67 -2.43
CA GLN A 95 0.29 28.96 -2.52
C GLN A 95 -0.35 29.97 -3.50
N PRO A 96 -0.88 29.58 -4.67
CA PRO A 96 -1.55 30.53 -5.58
C PRO A 96 -2.94 31.01 -5.13
N PHE A 97 -3.48 30.46 -4.04
CA PHE A 97 -4.85 30.73 -3.54
C PHE A 97 -4.85 31.57 -2.26
N ILE A 98 -3.70 32.07 -1.84
CA ILE A 98 -3.51 32.89 -0.64
C ILE A 98 -2.71 34.14 -0.99
N GLU A 99 -2.79 35.18 -0.17
CA GLU A 99 -2.03 36.41 -0.40
C GLU A 99 -0.51 36.15 -0.28
N PRO A 100 0.37 36.90 -0.99
CA PRO A 100 1.81 36.62 -1.03
C PRO A 100 2.54 36.57 0.32
N LYS A 101 1.98 37.20 1.37
CA LYS A 101 2.53 37.21 2.73
C LYS A 101 1.88 36.18 3.66
N GLU A 102 0.78 35.57 3.22
CA GLU A 102 0.10 34.54 3.99
C GLU A 102 0.78 33.19 3.84
N LYS A 103 0.46 32.30 4.78
CA LYS A 103 0.94 30.92 4.78
C LYS A 103 -0.26 30.00 4.68
N VAL A 104 -0.09 28.89 3.96
CA VAL A 104 -1.08 27.82 3.95
C VAL A 104 -1.28 27.36 5.39
N PRO A 105 -2.55 27.27 5.88
CA PRO A 105 -2.82 26.86 7.25
C PRO A 105 -2.18 25.50 7.56
N ARG A 106 -1.40 25.42 8.64
CA ARG A 106 -0.76 24.15 9.03
C ARG A 106 -1.80 23.05 9.28
N ALA A 107 -2.94 23.41 9.83
CA ALA A 107 -4.04 22.49 10.08
C ALA A 107 -4.60 21.86 8.78
N LEU A 108 -4.63 22.59 7.66
CA LEU A 108 -5.01 22.06 6.35
C LEU A 108 -4.01 20.99 5.86
N ILE A 109 -2.71 21.27 6.02
CA ILE A 109 -1.65 20.33 5.61
C ILE A 109 -1.75 19.05 6.42
N THR A 110 -1.88 19.18 7.75
CA THR A 110 -2.05 18.06 8.68
C THR A 110 -3.32 17.26 8.35
N GLU A 111 -4.46 17.93 8.14
CA GLU A 111 -5.71 17.26 7.76
C GLU A 111 -5.53 16.43 6.48
N LEU A 112 -5.05 17.05 5.39
CA LEU A 112 -4.91 16.36 4.11
C LEU A 112 -3.91 15.20 4.20
N TYR A 113 -2.78 15.39 4.88
CA TYR A 113 -1.79 14.32 5.05
C TYR A 113 -2.37 13.10 5.76
N HIS A 114 -3.09 13.30 6.87
CA HIS A 114 -3.71 12.20 7.63
C HIS A 114 -4.92 11.60 6.92
N LYS A 115 -5.74 12.42 6.25
CA LYS A 115 -6.91 11.94 5.50
C LYS A 115 -6.53 10.97 4.41
N PHE A 116 -5.47 11.28 3.65
CA PHE A 116 -4.91 10.41 2.62
C PHE A 116 -3.99 9.30 3.17
N ALA A 117 -3.88 9.16 4.49
CA ALA A 117 -3.20 8.03 5.14
C ALA A 117 -4.17 6.92 5.60
N THR A 118 -5.48 7.07 5.36
CA THR A 118 -6.50 6.14 5.84
C THR A 118 -7.66 5.98 4.83
N LYS A 119 -8.59 5.07 5.13
CA LYS A 119 -9.86 4.86 4.42
C LYS A 119 -10.75 6.10 4.37
N GLU A 120 -10.41 7.20 5.02
CA GLU A 120 -11.19 8.43 4.89
C GLU A 120 -11.20 8.94 3.45
N ALA A 121 -10.05 8.93 2.77
CA ALA A 121 -9.91 9.37 1.38
C ALA A 121 -10.29 8.29 0.34
N TYR A 122 -10.36 7.02 0.74
CA TYR A 122 -10.40 5.89 -0.20
C TYR A 122 -11.57 4.93 0.06
N CYS A 123 -12.02 4.22 -0.96
CA CYS A 123 -12.87 3.04 -0.85
C CYS A 123 -12.14 1.81 -1.40
N LEU A 124 -12.49 0.61 -0.90
CA LEU A 124 -12.06 -0.64 -1.51
C LEU A 124 -12.89 -0.93 -2.76
N TYR A 125 -12.32 -1.68 -3.71
CA TYR A 125 -13.14 -2.34 -4.73
C TYR A 125 -14.05 -3.40 -4.07
N PRO A 126 -15.26 -3.63 -4.61
CA PRO A 126 -16.28 -4.46 -3.95
C PRO A 126 -15.84 -5.89 -3.61
N ASP A 127 -14.99 -6.48 -4.44
CA ASP A 127 -14.54 -7.88 -4.37
C ASP A 127 -13.30 -8.10 -3.48
N VAL A 128 -12.64 -7.04 -3.02
CA VAL A 128 -11.37 -7.14 -2.29
C VAL A 128 -11.50 -7.92 -1.00
N LYS A 129 -12.56 -7.66 -0.22
CA LYS A 129 -12.78 -8.37 1.05
C LYS A 129 -13.11 -9.84 0.82
N ASP A 130 -13.90 -10.14 -0.21
CA ASP A 130 -14.27 -11.50 -0.57
C ASP A 130 -13.05 -12.27 -1.06
N PHE A 131 -12.19 -11.64 -1.87
CA PHE A 131 -10.92 -12.21 -2.31
C PHE A 131 -10.04 -12.66 -1.13
N PHE A 132 -9.78 -11.79 -0.16
CA PHE A 132 -8.99 -12.17 1.02
C PHE A 132 -9.72 -13.22 1.89
N SER A 133 -11.05 -13.14 1.99
CA SER A 133 -11.86 -14.13 2.69
C SER A 133 -11.74 -15.53 2.08
N GLU A 134 -11.81 -15.64 0.76
CA GLU A 134 -11.62 -16.90 0.04
C GLU A 134 -10.22 -17.46 0.26
N LEU A 135 -9.17 -16.64 0.15
CA LEU A 135 -7.79 -17.09 0.40
C LEU A 135 -7.59 -17.62 1.82
N ARG A 136 -8.22 -16.99 2.83
CA ARG A 136 -8.20 -17.49 4.21
C ARG A 136 -8.87 -18.87 4.32
N LYS A 137 -9.99 -19.11 3.62
CA LYS A 137 -10.65 -20.44 3.59
C LYS A 137 -9.70 -21.50 3.02
N TYR A 138 -9.01 -21.21 1.91
CA TYR A 138 -8.05 -22.14 1.31
C TYR A 138 -6.87 -22.47 2.23
N ARG A 139 -6.35 -21.49 2.97
CA ARG A 139 -5.27 -21.70 3.96
C ARG A 139 -5.71 -22.65 5.09
N LYS A 140 -6.94 -22.49 5.59
CA LYS A 140 -7.50 -23.29 6.70
C LYS A 140 -7.91 -24.70 6.29
N SER A 141 -8.70 -24.82 5.22
CA SER A 141 -9.35 -26.09 4.85
C SER A 141 -8.40 -27.11 4.21
N ARG A 142 -7.21 -26.67 3.75
CA ARG A 142 -6.26 -27.43 2.90
C ARG A 142 -6.93 -27.98 1.61
N PRO A 143 -6.17 -28.33 0.57
CA PRO A 143 -6.73 -28.99 -0.60
C PRO A 143 -7.44 -30.30 -0.22
N THR A 144 -8.72 -30.44 -0.58
CA THR A 144 -9.52 -31.65 -0.41
C THR A 144 -10.06 -32.12 -1.76
N LYS A 145 -10.72 -33.29 -1.83
CA LYS A 145 -11.40 -33.72 -3.07
C LYS A 145 -12.52 -32.76 -3.51
N LEU A 146 -13.10 -32.00 -2.58
CA LEU A 146 -14.17 -31.02 -2.82
C LEU A 146 -13.63 -29.63 -3.16
N ILE A 147 -12.43 -29.29 -2.66
CA ILE A 147 -11.74 -28.02 -2.91
C ILE A 147 -10.51 -28.33 -3.75
N GLN A 148 -10.67 -28.25 -5.08
CA GLN A 148 -9.60 -28.51 -6.05
C GLN A 148 -8.61 -27.33 -6.09
N TRP A 149 -7.82 -27.20 -5.02
CA TRP A 149 -6.78 -26.19 -4.91
C TRP A 149 -5.40 -26.83 -5.15
N PRO A 150 -4.67 -26.48 -6.22
CA PRO A 150 -3.44 -27.20 -6.58
C PRO A 150 -2.22 -26.77 -5.78
N TYR A 151 -2.32 -25.69 -4.99
CA TYR A 151 -1.21 -25.13 -4.26
C TYR A 151 -1.18 -25.60 -2.80
N GLU A 152 0.00 -25.95 -2.31
CA GLU A 152 0.15 -26.37 -0.92
C GLU A 152 0.12 -25.18 0.05
N LYS A 153 0.77 -24.08 -0.35
CA LYS A 153 0.93 -22.88 0.45
C LYS A 153 0.69 -21.65 -0.41
N ILE A 154 0.14 -20.61 0.22
CA ILE A 154 -0.14 -19.32 -0.40
C ILE A 154 0.54 -18.24 0.44
N ILE A 155 1.29 -17.37 -0.23
CA ILE A 155 1.77 -16.11 0.32
C ILE A 155 1.15 -14.98 -0.49
N VAL A 156 0.64 -13.96 0.21
CA VAL A 156 0.10 -12.76 -0.42
C VAL A 156 0.93 -11.56 0.02
N GLY A 157 1.41 -10.78 -0.95
CA GLY A 157 2.13 -9.54 -0.71
C GLY A 157 1.62 -8.40 -1.57
N ILE A 158 2.05 -7.19 -1.25
CA ILE A 158 1.76 -5.97 -2.03
C ILE A 158 3.06 -5.48 -2.68
N ILE A 159 3.00 -5.05 -3.95
CA ILE A 159 4.09 -4.35 -4.65
C ILE A 159 3.54 -3.08 -5.27
N THR A 160 3.91 -1.93 -4.73
CA THR A 160 3.28 -0.65 -5.10
C THR A 160 4.28 0.50 -5.24
N ASN A 161 4.02 1.38 -6.23
CA ASN A 161 4.78 2.61 -6.41
C ASN A 161 4.17 3.67 -5.50
N SER A 162 4.57 3.67 -4.23
CA SER A 162 3.99 4.53 -3.19
C SER A 162 4.94 4.74 -2.03
N ASP A 163 4.54 5.66 -1.16
CA ASP A 163 5.18 5.93 0.12
C ASP A 163 4.73 5.00 1.25
N ASN A 164 5.32 5.18 2.43
CA ASN A 164 5.17 4.34 3.60
C ASN A 164 3.78 4.32 4.26
N ARG A 165 2.78 5.02 3.72
CA ARG A 165 1.41 5.05 4.29
C ARG A 165 0.52 3.89 3.86
N VAL A 166 0.87 3.15 2.79
CA VAL A 166 0.01 2.09 2.24
C VAL A 166 -0.39 1.01 3.26
N PRO A 167 0.50 0.49 4.14
CA PRO A 167 0.09 -0.46 5.17
C PRO A 167 -1.02 0.08 6.08
N GLY A 168 -0.90 1.35 6.52
CA GLY A 168 -1.90 2.02 7.35
C GLY A 168 -3.23 2.22 6.62
N ILE A 169 -3.21 2.54 5.32
CA ILE A 169 -4.42 2.63 4.50
C ILE A 169 -5.14 1.29 4.47
N LEU A 170 -4.44 0.20 4.16
CA LEU A 170 -5.01 -1.16 4.08
C LEU A 170 -5.56 -1.61 5.44
N GLN A 171 -4.83 -1.38 6.54
CA GLN A 171 -5.28 -1.68 7.89
C GLN A 171 -6.53 -0.90 8.28
N SER A 172 -6.65 0.37 7.87
CA SER A 172 -7.83 1.18 8.19
C SER A 172 -9.13 0.66 7.57
N PHE A 173 -9.04 -0.14 6.50
CA PHE A 173 -10.17 -0.88 5.90
C PHE A 173 -10.53 -2.18 6.63
N GLY A 174 -9.73 -2.57 7.63
CA GLY A 174 -9.88 -3.82 8.39
C GLY A 174 -9.20 -5.01 7.72
N LEU A 175 -8.28 -4.80 6.78
CA LEU A 175 -7.43 -5.88 6.26
C LEU A 175 -6.32 -6.18 7.26
N GLU A 176 -6.01 -7.46 7.43
CA GLU A 176 -4.94 -7.88 8.31
C GLU A 176 -3.58 -7.81 7.59
N VAL A 177 -2.82 -6.75 7.86
CA VAL A 177 -1.51 -6.52 7.23
C VAL A 177 -0.40 -6.79 8.24
N ALA A 178 0.50 -7.71 7.90
CA ALA A 178 1.71 -7.94 8.68
C ALA A 178 2.58 -6.67 8.73
N PRO A 179 3.30 -6.41 9.83
CA PRO A 179 4.15 -5.21 9.96
C PRO A 179 5.34 -5.21 8.99
N ARG A 180 5.57 -6.31 8.26
CA ARG A 180 6.74 -6.50 7.40
C ARG A 180 6.68 -5.66 6.12
N HIS A 181 7.69 -4.82 5.99
CA HIS A 181 8.01 -4.08 4.77
C HIS A 181 9.53 -3.91 4.70
N VAL A 182 10.04 -3.68 3.49
CA VAL A 182 11.47 -3.70 3.19
C VAL A 182 12.23 -2.73 4.10
N GLY A 183 13.26 -3.21 4.79
CA GLY A 183 14.09 -2.41 5.68
C GLY A 183 13.62 -2.34 7.14
N THR A 184 12.48 -2.94 7.48
CA THR A 184 12.00 -3.01 8.87
C THR A 184 12.48 -4.30 9.53
N THR A 185 13.45 -4.19 10.43
CA THR A 185 14.07 -5.33 11.15
C THR A 185 13.32 -5.74 12.42
N THR A 186 12.20 -5.09 12.75
CA THR A 186 11.52 -5.30 14.02
C THR A 186 10.72 -6.60 14.01
N LYS A 187 11.35 -7.66 14.54
CA LYS A 187 10.64 -8.84 15.06
C LYS A 187 9.73 -8.40 16.19
N THR A 188 8.46 -8.17 15.88
CA THR A 188 7.43 -7.90 16.90
C THR A 188 6.65 -9.18 17.18
N ASP A 189 6.05 -9.32 18.35
CA ASP A 189 5.19 -10.48 18.66
C ASP A 189 3.99 -10.61 17.69
N ALA A 190 3.68 -9.58 16.92
CA ALA A 190 2.70 -9.61 15.83
C ALA A 190 3.16 -10.41 14.58
N ASP A 191 4.46 -10.70 14.43
CA ASP A 191 4.99 -11.62 13.41
C ASP A 191 4.66 -13.10 13.72
N CYS A 192 4.16 -13.40 14.92
CA CYS A 192 3.82 -14.75 15.37
C CYS A 192 2.47 -15.24 14.83
N ASP A 193 1.64 -14.34 14.31
CA ASP A 193 0.29 -14.66 13.85
C ASP A 193 0.30 -15.09 12.38
N THR A 194 0.08 -16.38 12.14
CA THR A 194 0.42 -17.04 10.88
C THR A 194 -0.54 -16.80 9.72
N GLU A 195 -1.64 -16.05 9.91
CA GLU A 195 -2.75 -15.99 8.94
C GLU A 195 -3.18 -14.58 8.51
N LYS A 196 -2.26 -13.60 8.48
CA LYS A 196 -2.53 -12.26 7.92
C LYS A 196 -3.01 -12.32 6.47
N ASP A 197 -3.90 -11.40 6.10
CA ASP A 197 -4.37 -11.23 4.71
C ASP A 197 -3.21 -10.90 3.78
N ILE A 198 -2.35 -9.98 4.22
CA ILE A 198 -1.18 -9.50 3.52
C ILE A 198 0.04 -9.75 4.41
N GLU A 199 0.99 -10.54 3.90
CA GLU A 199 2.14 -11.03 4.67
C GLU A 199 3.37 -10.14 4.57
N PHE A 200 3.42 -9.28 3.54
CA PHE A 200 4.44 -8.24 3.39
C PHE A 200 3.96 -7.14 2.43
N VAL A 201 4.54 -5.96 2.56
CA VAL A 201 4.31 -4.82 1.66
C VAL A 201 5.65 -4.33 1.12
N VAL A 202 5.81 -4.30 -0.20
CA VAL A 202 6.96 -3.74 -0.90
C VAL A 202 6.54 -2.43 -1.55
N MET A 203 7.16 -1.34 -1.10
CA MET A 203 6.88 0.01 -1.58
C MET A 203 8.09 0.54 -2.34
N SER A 204 7.88 1.27 -3.43
CA SER A 204 8.98 1.94 -4.14
C SER A 204 9.77 2.87 -3.23
N TYR A 205 9.09 3.48 -2.25
CA TYR A 205 9.75 4.19 -1.16
C TYR A 205 10.78 3.29 -0.52
N ASP A 206 10.43 2.18 0.12
CA ASP A 206 11.36 1.30 0.84
C ASP A 206 12.41 0.58 -0.02
N VAL A 207 12.16 0.38 -1.31
CA VAL A 207 13.15 -0.25 -2.20
C VAL A 207 14.11 0.77 -2.81
N GLY A 208 13.65 2.01 -3.04
CA GLY A 208 14.43 3.00 -3.78
C GLY A 208 14.24 2.89 -5.30
N HIS A 209 13.48 1.89 -5.75
CA HIS A 209 13.17 1.60 -7.15
C HIS A 209 11.68 1.35 -7.30
N GLU A 210 11.12 1.84 -8.40
CA GLU A 210 9.70 1.74 -8.72
C GLU A 210 9.46 0.74 -9.86
N LYS A 211 8.26 0.15 -9.92
CA LYS A 211 7.83 -0.63 -11.08
C LYS A 211 7.93 0.26 -12.33
N PRO A 212 8.47 -0.24 -13.45
CA PRO A 212 8.73 -1.65 -13.77
C PRO A 212 10.17 -2.15 -13.50
N ASP A 213 10.99 -1.45 -12.71
CA ASP A 213 12.36 -1.87 -12.39
C ASP A 213 12.40 -3.24 -11.68
N CYS A 214 13.28 -4.16 -12.11
CA CYS A 214 13.35 -5.52 -11.57
C CYS A 214 13.62 -5.56 -10.06
N ARG A 215 14.33 -4.57 -9.51
CA ARG A 215 14.77 -4.55 -8.10
C ARG A 215 13.60 -4.52 -7.12
N ILE A 216 12.45 -3.95 -7.50
CA ILE A 216 11.25 -3.97 -6.64
C ILE A 216 10.62 -5.38 -6.58
N PHE A 217 10.74 -6.17 -7.65
CA PHE A 217 10.27 -7.56 -7.69
C PHE A 217 11.26 -8.51 -7.00
N ASP A 218 12.56 -8.23 -7.10
CA ASP A 218 13.59 -8.96 -6.36
C ASP A 218 13.40 -8.79 -4.84
N ALA A 219 13.08 -7.56 -4.39
CA ALA A 219 12.73 -7.29 -3.01
C ALA A 219 11.52 -8.13 -2.55
N ALA A 220 10.45 -8.21 -3.34
CA ALA A 220 9.30 -9.06 -3.03
C ALA A 220 9.65 -10.55 -2.94
N THR A 221 10.61 -11.02 -3.75
CA THR A 221 11.09 -12.40 -3.70
C THR A 221 11.88 -12.70 -2.41
N GLN A 222 12.64 -11.71 -1.92
CA GLN A 222 13.35 -11.77 -0.64
C GLN A 222 12.36 -11.78 0.53
N GLU A 223 11.38 -10.88 0.53
CA GLU A 223 10.32 -10.82 1.56
C GLU A 223 9.54 -12.13 1.65
N ARG A 224 9.19 -12.73 0.50
CA ARG A 224 8.59 -14.08 0.44
C ARG A 224 9.50 -15.14 1.09
N ALA A 225 10.80 -15.11 0.83
CA ALA A 225 11.74 -16.08 1.40
C ALA A 225 11.86 -15.94 2.92
N GLU A 226 11.85 -14.71 3.43
CA GLU A 226 11.84 -14.42 4.87
C GLU A 226 10.51 -14.85 5.53
N THR A 227 9.39 -14.48 4.92
CA THR A 227 8.03 -14.93 5.32
C THR A 227 7.99 -16.45 5.49
N TRP A 228 8.59 -17.17 4.55
CA TRP A 228 8.68 -18.61 4.61
C TRP A 228 9.50 -19.11 5.80
N ARG A 229 10.71 -18.56 5.99
CA ARG A 229 11.60 -18.96 7.09
C ARG A 229 10.91 -18.78 8.45
N LEU A 230 10.17 -17.69 8.64
CA LEU A 230 9.45 -17.42 9.88
C LEU A 230 8.32 -18.43 10.13
N ARG A 231 7.54 -18.77 9.09
CA ARG A 231 6.49 -19.81 9.20
C ARG A 231 7.05 -21.17 9.61
N GLU A 232 8.18 -21.58 9.04
CA GLU A 232 8.82 -22.86 9.40
C GLU A 232 9.38 -22.83 10.83
N ALA A 233 9.97 -21.70 11.26
CA ALA A 233 10.45 -21.53 12.64
C ALA A 233 9.33 -21.59 13.69
N LEU A 234 8.11 -21.16 13.35
CA LEU A 234 6.94 -21.23 14.24
C LEU A 234 6.34 -22.64 14.30
N ARG A 235 6.40 -23.42 13.22
CA ARG A 235 5.87 -24.81 13.17
C ARG A 235 6.74 -25.82 13.92
N GLY A 236 8.01 -25.52 14.12
CA GLY A 236 8.96 -26.36 14.87
C GLY A 236 8.94 -26.13 16.39
N ARG A 237 8.07 -25.25 16.89
CA ARG A 237 7.80 -25.03 18.32
C ARG A 237 6.48 -25.71 18.70
#